data_AF-A0A1M4YR02-F1
#
_entry.id   AF-A0A1M4YR02-F1
#
_cell.length_a   1.000
_cell.length_b   1.000
_cell.length_c   1.000
_cell.angle_alpha   90.00
_cell.angle_beta   90.00
_cell.angle_gamma   90.00
#
_symmetry.space_group_name_H-M   'P 1'
#
loop_
_entity.id
_entity.type
_entity.pdbx_description
1 polymer ?
#
loop_
_entity_poly.entity_id
_entity_poly.type
_entity_poly.pdbx_seq_one_letter_code
_entity_poly.pdbx_strand_id
1 'polypeptide(L)'
;MHQLKKGLLGILFGCCVLSLTACSPQKYIDKILGTEKADEEESVQEEVIQEEPEVPVAKPEFTANLSGSMTYGLHQGATPLKVEASVSDSGTLTYQWYRNMTNTNGGGTIIEGATDDTYTPPTDQPGTYYYYVVATNTVQNSTEGTTSETAEVIVNDEEGDVVNAEAGQWKQDDKGWWFENADGSFIKSQWKEIQGKWYAFDENGYIRTGWFQDGDSWYYLNEDGSMAADKDVEGYHLGSDGKME
;
A
#
# COMPACT_ATOMS: atom_id res chain seq x y z
N MET A 1 -49.63 -8.02 13.43
CA MET A 1 -50.46 -6.81 13.60
C MET A 1 -49.54 -5.63 13.34
N HIS A 2 -49.74 -4.93 12.23
CA HIS A 2 -50.35 -3.59 12.19
C HIS A 2 -49.40 -2.52 12.76
N GLN A 3 -49.08 -1.39 12.16
CA GLN A 3 -49.31 -0.68 10.89
C GLN A 3 -48.43 0.58 11.08
N LEU A 4 -47.60 1.00 10.12
CA LEU A 4 -47.93 1.98 9.06
C LEU A 4 -48.07 3.45 9.55
N LYS A 5 -47.42 4.34 8.78
CA LYS A 5 -47.73 5.76 8.45
C LYS A 5 -46.98 6.86 9.21
N LYS A 6 -46.59 8.00 8.62
CA LYS A 6 -46.53 8.55 7.22
C LYS A 6 -45.92 9.97 7.29
N GLY A 7 -45.39 10.44 6.16
CA GLY A 7 -45.26 11.86 5.77
C GLY A 7 -43.82 12.19 5.35
N LEU A 8 -43.40 12.31 4.08
CA LEU A 8 -43.95 12.82 2.80
C LEU A 8 -44.14 14.35 2.73
N LEU A 9 -43.15 15.01 2.11
CA LEU A 9 -43.23 16.16 1.18
C LEU A 9 -41.81 16.29 0.59
N GLY A 10 -41.47 16.18 -0.70
CA GLY A 10 -42.21 16.30 -1.95
C GLY A 10 -41.59 17.46 -2.73
N ILE A 11 -40.84 17.20 -3.81
CA ILE A 11 -40.76 17.99 -5.06
C ILE A 11 -40.30 17.01 -6.17
N LEU A 12 -40.97 17.15 -7.32
CA LEU A 12 -41.07 16.25 -8.48
C LEU A 12 -40.48 16.91 -9.73
N PHE A 13 -40.39 16.08 -10.79
CA PHE A 13 -40.13 16.32 -12.22
C PHE A 13 -38.67 16.24 -12.68
N GLY A 14 -38.28 15.40 -13.66
CA GLY A 14 -38.99 14.44 -14.51
C GLY A 14 -37.94 13.80 -15.45
N CYS A 15 -37.74 12.48 -15.40
CA CYS A 15 -38.19 11.47 -16.38
C CYS A 15 -37.63 11.62 -17.82
N CYS A 16 -36.70 10.75 -18.22
CA CYS A 16 -36.98 9.74 -19.26
C CYS A 16 -35.89 8.66 -19.27
N VAL A 17 -36.31 7.42 -19.04
CA VAL A 17 -35.52 6.18 -19.00
C VAL A 17 -35.35 5.61 -20.40
N LEU A 18 -34.20 4.98 -20.68
CA LEU A 18 -34.14 3.80 -21.54
C LEU A 18 -33.03 2.87 -21.03
N SER A 19 -33.44 1.78 -20.38
CA SER A 19 -32.60 0.65 -20.03
C SER A 19 -32.94 -0.56 -20.91
N LEU A 20 -31.89 -1.08 -21.55
CA LEU A 20 -31.52 -2.49 -21.69
C LEU A 20 -32.40 -3.50 -22.47
N THR A 21 -31.66 -4.17 -23.37
CA THR A 21 -31.64 -5.62 -23.69
C THR A 21 -32.79 -6.25 -24.48
N ALA A 22 -32.48 -6.84 -25.65
CA ALA A 22 -32.17 -8.27 -25.79
C ALA A 22 -32.16 -8.70 -27.27
N CYS A 23 -31.29 -9.66 -27.59
CA CYS A 23 -31.05 -10.27 -28.90
C CYS A 23 -31.95 -11.52 -29.12
N SER A 24 -32.54 -11.70 -30.31
CA SER A 24 -32.87 -13.01 -30.92
C SER A 24 -33.53 -12.90 -32.33
N PRO A 25 -33.53 -13.95 -33.19
CA PRO A 25 -32.83 -13.91 -34.48
C PRO A 25 -33.69 -14.16 -35.74
N GLN A 26 -33.06 -13.94 -36.89
CA GLN A 26 -33.36 -14.38 -38.27
C GLN A 26 -34.51 -15.40 -38.49
N LYS A 27 -35.49 -15.07 -39.34
CA LYS A 27 -35.83 -15.73 -40.64
C LYS A 27 -37.28 -15.45 -41.09
N TYR A 28 -37.39 -14.98 -42.34
CA TYR A 28 -38.35 -15.37 -43.39
C TYR A 28 -39.81 -15.69 -43.00
N ILE A 29 -40.74 -14.89 -43.53
CA ILE A 29 -41.80 -15.24 -44.51
C ILE A 29 -42.64 -13.96 -44.67
N ASP A 30 -42.41 -13.19 -45.74
CA ASP A 30 -43.05 -13.30 -47.05
C ASP A 30 -44.28 -12.40 -47.14
N LYS A 31 -44.18 -11.40 -48.03
CA LYS A 31 -45.16 -11.11 -49.08
C LYS A 31 -46.63 -11.12 -48.65
N ILE A 32 -47.23 -9.94 -48.54
CA ILE A 32 -48.59 -9.62 -49.02
C ILE A 32 -48.75 -8.07 -49.00
N LEU A 33 -48.97 -7.51 -50.21
CA LEU A 33 -49.45 -6.14 -50.54
C LEU A 33 -48.47 -4.99 -50.18
N GLY A 34 -47.79 -4.29 -51.10
CA GLY A 34 -48.12 -3.93 -52.47
C GLY A 34 -48.07 -2.40 -52.59
N THR A 35 -47.06 -1.87 -53.30
CA THR A 35 -47.01 -0.55 -53.99
C THR A 35 -47.15 0.72 -53.10
N GLU A 36 -46.39 1.80 -53.22
CA GLU A 36 -45.87 2.48 -54.41
C GLU A 36 -44.85 3.56 -53.95
N LYS A 37 -43.92 3.90 -54.83
CA LYS A 37 -42.84 4.90 -54.66
C LYS A 37 -43.36 6.31 -54.33
N ALA A 38 -42.66 7.01 -53.44
CA ALA A 38 -42.42 8.44 -53.57
C ALA A 38 -40.97 8.68 -53.15
N ASP A 39 -40.17 9.09 -54.13
CA ASP A 39 -38.74 9.36 -54.01
C ASP A 39 -38.54 10.67 -53.22
N GLU A 40 -38.09 10.58 -51.96
CA GLU A 40 -37.38 11.67 -51.29
C GLU A 40 -35.87 11.38 -51.45
N GLU A 41 -35.21 12.11 -52.35
CA GLU A 41 -33.75 12.19 -52.38
C GLU A 41 -33.29 12.92 -51.12
N GLU A 42 -33.14 12.19 -50.02
CA GLU A 42 -32.31 12.64 -48.91
C GLU A 42 -30.85 12.51 -49.36
N SER A 43 -30.20 13.66 -49.60
CA SER A 43 -28.78 13.73 -49.88
C SER A 43 -28.01 13.24 -48.66
N VAL A 44 -27.69 11.95 -48.64
CA VAL A 44 -26.69 11.40 -47.71
C VAL A 44 -25.36 11.97 -48.16
N GLN A 45 -24.93 13.07 -47.52
CA GLN A 45 -23.54 13.49 -47.58
C GLN A 45 -22.77 12.44 -46.80
N GLU A 46 -22.17 11.50 -47.52
CA GLU A 46 -21.19 10.58 -46.98
C GLU A 46 -20.02 11.44 -46.49
N GLU A 47 -19.96 11.66 -45.17
CA GLU A 47 -18.86 12.36 -44.54
C GLU A 47 -17.60 11.52 -44.81
N VAL A 48 -16.79 11.96 -45.77
CA VAL A 48 -15.52 11.33 -46.10
C VAL A 48 -14.62 11.53 -44.88
N ILE A 49 -14.59 10.53 -43.99
CA ILE A 49 -13.61 10.45 -42.92
C ILE A 49 -12.27 10.24 -43.62
N GLN A 50 -11.52 11.32 -43.83
CA GLN A 50 -10.13 11.22 -44.24
C GLN A 50 -9.37 10.67 -43.03
N GLU A 51 -9.03 9.38 -43.05
CA GLU A 51 -8.12 8.81 -42.07
C GLU A 51 -6.78 9.57 -42.17
N GLU A 52 -6.49 10.40 -41.17
CA GLU A 52 -5.22 11.09 -41.05
C GLU A 52 -4.11 10.03 -40.91
N PRO A 53 -3.04 10.07 -41.72
CA PRO A 53 -2.03 9.04 -41.71
C PRO A 53 -1.38 8.94 -40.31
N GLU A 54 -1.40 7.76 -39.71
CA GLU A 54 -0.74 7.52 -38.41
C GLU A 54 0.75 7.86 -38.50
N VAL A 55 1.19 8.77 -37.63
CA VAL A 55 2.61 9.14 -37.57
C VAL A 55 3.38 8.03 -36.84
N PRO A 56 4.45 7.47 -37.44
CA PRO A 56 5.25 6.47 -36.76
C PRO A 56 5.95 7.07 -35.55
N VAL A 57 5.95 6.35 -34.43
CA VAL A 57 6.56 6.78 -33.15
C VAL A 57 7.61 5.77 -32.73
N ALA A 58 8.81 6.25 -32.42
CA ALA A 58 9.88 5.42 -31.90
C ALA A 58 9.56 4.99 -30.48
N LYS A 59 9.82 3.71 -30.18
CA LYS A 59 9.70 3.17 -28.83
C LYS A 59 10.75 3.81 -27.91
N PRO A 60 10.37 4.29 -26.71
CA PRO A 60 11.34 4.72 -25.70
C PRO A 60 12.31 3.60 -25.30
N GLU A 61 13.56 3.96 -25.07
CA GLU A 61 14.59 3.06 -24.52
C GLU A 61 15.15 3.63 -23.21
N PHE A 62 15.14 2.83 -22.14
CA PHE A 62 15.79 3.20 -20.88
C PHE A 62 17.32 3.05 -20.99
N THR A 63 18.04 4.16 -20.92
CA THR A 63 19.50 4.20 -20.80
C THR A 63 19.97 4.00 -19.36
N ALA A 64 19.11 4.31 -18.39
CA ALA A 64 19.23 3.91 -17.01
C ALA A 64 17.85 3.41 -16.53
N ASN A 65 17.79 2.14 -16.12
CA ASN A 65 16.57 1.49 -15.67
C ASN A 65 16.56 1.33 -14.15
N LEU A 66 15.39 1.09 -13.57
CA LEU A 66 15.25 0.77 -12.15
C LEU A 66 15.94 -0.57 -11.84
N SER A 67 16.52 -0.65 -10.65
CA SER A 67 17.09 -1.89 -10.13
C SER A 67 17.33 -1.78 -8.63
N GLY A 68 17.57 -2.93 -8.00
CA GLY A 68 18.00 -3.01 -6.61
C GLY A 68 16.87 -2.86 -5.59
N SER A 69 17.31 -2.81 -4.33
CA SER A 69 16.46 -2.74 -3.15
C SER A 69 16.99 -1.65 -2.23
N MET A 70 16.10 -0.80 -1.73
CA MET A 70 16.41 0.25 -0.75
C MET A 70 15.60 0.00 0.52
N THR A 71 16.23 0.20 1.67
CA THR A 71 15.61 0.05 2.98
C THR A 71 15.66 1.38 3.72
N TYR A 72 14.51 1.79 4.27
CA TYR A 72 14.34 3.02 5.04
C TYR A 72 13.59 2.73 6.34
N GLY A 73 13.84 3.52 7.38
CA GLY A 73 12.97 3.58 8.55
C GLY A 73 11.70 4.39 8.29
N LEU A 74 10.69 4.20 9.14
CA LEU A 74 9.42 4.92 9.09
C LEU A 74 9.65 6.44 9.19
N HIS A 75 9.01 7.20 8.32
CA HIS A 75 9.14 8.66 8.20
C HIS A 75 10.55 9.18 7.85
N GLN A 76 11.49 8.30 7.46
CA GLN A 76 12.81 8.71 6.97
C GLN A 76 12.70 9.33 5.57
N GLY A 77 13.54 10.32 5.28
CA GLY A 77 13.64 10.86 3.92
C GLY A 77 14.18 9.83 2.95
N ALA A 78 13.36 9.36 2.00
CA ALA A 78 13.79 8.43 0.98
C ALA A 78 14.64 9.13 -0.11
N THR A 79 15.54 8.37 -0.72
CA THR A 79 16.24 8.81 -1.93
C THR A 79 15.30 8.66 -3.14
N PRO A 80 15.23 9.64 -4.06
CA PRO A 80 14.43 9.51 -5.27
C PRO A 80 14.89 8.32 -6.13
N LEU A 81 13.93 7.50 -6.54
CA LEU A 81 14.07 6.62 -7.69
C LEU A 81 14.27 7.48 -8.94
N LYS A 82 15.11 7.02 -9.87
CA LYS A 82 15.41 7.73 -11.11
C LYS A 82 15.49 6.76 -12.28
N VAL A 83 14.96 7.18 -13.41
CA VAL A 83 15.18 6.55 -14.72
C VAL A 83 15.78 7.56 -15.69
N GLU A 84 16.43 7.07 -16.74
CA GLU A 84 16.81 7.88 -17.90
C GLU A 84 16.33 7.17 -19.15
N ALA A 85 15.59 7.87 -20.00
CA ALA A 85 15.04 7.32 -21.24
C ALA A 85 15.38 8.23 -22.42
N SER A 86 15.48 7.62 -23.60
CA SER A 86 15.73 8.33 -24.87
C SER A 86 14.85 7.80 -25.98
N VAL A 87 14.63 8.64 -26.98
CA VAL A 87 13.92 8.32 -28.23
C VAL A 87 14.78 8.77 -29.40
N SER A 88 14.68 8.06 -30.53
CA SER A 88 15.46 8.36 -31.74
C SER A 88 14.77 9.34 -32.69
N ASP A 89 13.51 9.67 -32.42
CA ASP A 89 12.72 10.64 -33.15
C ASP A 89 12.65 11.98 -32.40
N SER A 90 11.82 12.90 -32.89
CA SER A 90 11.60 14.22 -32.28
C SER A 90 10.48 14.23 -31.24
N GLY A 91 10.10 13.07 -30.72
CA GLY A 91 8.98 12.95 -29.80
C GLY A 91 9.30 13.46 -28.39
N THR A 92 8.24 13.67 -27.62
CA THR A 92 8.33 14.13 -26.23
C THR A 92 8.07 12.97 -25.28
N LEU A 93 8.95 12.78 -24.30
CA LEU A 93 8.79 11.77 -23.26
C LEU A 93 7.95 12.30 -22.09
N THR A 94 7.01 11.48 -21.65
CA THR A 94 6.27 11.65 -20.40
C THR A 94 6.38 10.39 -19.55
N TYR A 95 6.24 10.52 -18.24
CA TYR A 95 6.33 9.42 -17.29
C TYR A 95 5.04 9.25 -16.51
N GLN A 96 4.77 8.02 -16.06
CA GLN A 96 3.75 7.72 -15.09
C GLN A 96 4.25 6.62 -14.16
N TRP A 97 4.33 6.93 -12.86
CA TRP A 97 4.77 5.98 -11.84
C TRP A 97 3.62 5.12 -11.31
N TYR A 98 3.98 3.90 -10.93
CA TYR A 98 3.08 2.89 -10.37
C TYR A 98 3.72 2.22 -9.16
N ARG A 99 2.86 1.75 -8.24
CA ARG A 99 3.25 0.96 -7.06
C ARG A 99 2.56 -0.40 -7.07
N ASN A 100 3.30 -1.43 -6.71
CA ASN A 100 2.82 -2.79 -6.49
C ASN A 100 3.22 -3.31 -5.10
N MET A 101 2.49 -4.33 -4.64
CA MET A 101 2.84 -5.11 -3.44
C MET A 101 3.63 -6.39 -3.78
N THR A 102 3.69 -6.73 -5.07
CA THR A 102 4.44 -7.86 -5.62
C THR A 102 5.50 -7.37 -6.58
N ASN A 103 6.59 -8.12 -6.73
CA ASN A 103 7.67 -7.76 -7.64
C ASN A 103 7.27 -7.95 -9.11
N THR A 104 6.43 -7.04 -9.63
CA THR A 104 5.87 -7.06 -10.98
C THR A 104 5.80 -5.64 -11.53
N ASN A 105 6.08 -5.48 -12.82
CA ASN A 105 5.96 -4.23 -13.56
C ASN A 105 4.64 -4.10 -14.34
N GLY A 106 3.59 -4.79 -13.87
CA GLY A 106 2.24 -4.72 -14.43
C GLY A 106 1.19 -4.84 -13.33
N GLY A 107 0.00 -4.32 -13.59
CA GLY A 107 -1.13 -4.36 -12.65
C GLY A 107 -0.97 -3.46 -11.41
N GLY A 108 -0.01 -2.54 -11.42
CA GLY A 108 0.23 -1.61 -10.32
C GLY A 108 -0.86 -0.57 -10.14
N THR A 109 -0.91 0.00 -8.93
CA THR A 109 -1.72 1.17 -8.61
C THR A 109 -1.02 2.41 -9.13
N ILE A 110 -1.75 3.27 -9.86
CA ILE A 110 -1.23 4.54 -10.37
C ILE A 110 -0.86 5.48 -9.21
N ILE A 111 0.25 6.21 -9.37
CA ILE A 111 0.66 7.27 -8.44
C ILE A 111 0.31 8.60 -9.08
N GLU A 112 -0.80 9.18 -8.65
CA GLU A 112 -1.36 10.40 -9.24
C GLU A 112 -0.35 11.56 -9.22
N GLY A 113 -0.16 12.20 -10.38
CA GLY A 113 0.71 13.37 -10.55
C GLY A 113 2.22 13.07 -10.57
N ALA A 114 2.65 11.82 -10.40
CA ALA A 114 4.05 11.45 -10.54
C ALA A 114 4.41 11.31 -12.03
N THR A 115 4.80 12.42 -12.66
CA THR A 115 5.09 12.52 -14.10
C THR A 115 6.54 12.84 -14.47
N ASP A 116 7.41 12.97 -13.48
CA ASP A 116 8.82 13.26 -13.68
C ASP A 116 9.64 11.97 -13.91
N ASP A 117 10.87 12.12 -14.40
CA ASP A 117 11.86 11.03 -14.54
C ASP A 117 12.40 10.53 -13.19
N THR A 118 11.95 11.14 -12.09
CA THR A 118 12.25 10.78 -10.72
C THR A 118 10.98 10.66 -9.88
N TYR A 119 11.04 9.85 -8.83
CA TYR A 119 9.97 9.74 -7.83
C TYR A 119 10.56 9.42 -6.47
N THR A 120 10.13 10.14 -5.43
CA THR A 120 10.55 9.87 -4.04
C THR A 120 9.47 9.06 -3.34
N PRO A 121 9.69 7.76 -3.04
CA PRO A 121 8.71 6.93 -2.36
C PRO A 121 8.42 7.43 -0.95
N PRO A 122 7.14 7.45 -0.51
CA PRO A 122 6.81 7.76 0.87
C PRO A 122 7.28 6.64 1.80
N THR A 123 7.65 7.01 3.02
CA THR A 123 8.08 6.11 4.10
C THR A 123 7.10 6.14 5.28
N ASP A 124 5.87 6.60 5.06
CA ASP A 124 4.87 6.84 6.10
C ASP A 124 4.16 5.56 6.57
N GLN A 125 4.35 4.43 5.87
CA GLN A 125 3.74 3.14 6.19
C GLN A 125 4.79 2.03 6.03
N PRO A 126 4.90 1.10 7.00
CA PRO A 126 5.82 -0.01 6.89
C PRO A 126 5.33 -1.01 5.85
N GLY A 127 6.28 -1.62 5.14
CA GLY A 127 5.99 -2.64 4.13
C GLY A 127 7.04 -2.72 3.03
N THR A 128 6.90 -3.76 2.21
CA THR A 128 7.67 -3.92 0.98
C THR A 128 6.81 -3.48 -0.20
N TYR A 129 7.31 -2.52 -0.94
CA TYR A 129 6.66 -1.95 -2.11
C TYR A 129 7.58 -2.06 -3.32
N TYR A 130 6.98 -2.29 -4.48
CA TYR A 130 7.69 -2.34 -5.75
C TYR A 130 7.21 -1.19 -6.62
N TYR A 131 8.15 -0.44 -7.18
CA TYR A 131 7.85 0.70 -8.03
C TYR A 131 8.31 0.42 -9.45
N TYR A 132 7.52 0.85 -10.41
CA TYR A 132 7.88 0.86 -11.82
C TYR A 132 7.28 2.11 -12.49
N VAL A 133 7.81 2.46 -13.65
CA VAL A 133 7.39 3.64 -14.42
C VAL A 133 7.16 3.25 -15.87
N VAL A 134 6.12 3.82 -16.46
CA VAL A 134 5.87 3.75 -17.90
C VAL A 134 6.38 5.06 -18.52
N ALA A 135 7.34 4.95 -19.44
CA ALA A 135 7.75 6.07 -20.28
C ALA A 135 6.95 6.00 -21.59
N THR A 136 6.38 7.12 -22.00
CA THR A 136 5.59 7.25 -23.23
C THR A 136 6.22 8.30 -24.12
N ASN A 137 6.55 7.93 -25.35
CA ASN A 137 6.92 8.87 -26.40
C ASN A 137 5.66 9.35 -27.10
N THR A 138 5.54 10.66 -27.33
CA THR A 138 4.43 11.25 -28.08
C THR A 138 4.96 12.05 -29.26
N VAL A 139 4.46 11.74 -30.46
CA VAL A 139 4.67 12.53 -31.67
C VAL A 139 3.28 12.89 -32.22
N GLN A 140 2.94 14.18 -32.18
CA GLN A 140 1.59 14.66 -32.49
C GLN A 140 0.54 13.93 -31.61
N ASN A 141 -0.33 13.12 -32.21
CA ASN A 141 -1.38 12.37 -31.51
C ASN A 141 -1.05 10.88 -31.35
N SER A 142 0.09 10.42 -31.87
CA SER A 142 0.52 9.02 -31.76
C SER A 142 1.43 8.83 -30.56
N THR A 143 1.34 7.68 -29.91
CA THR A 143 2.15 7.34 -28.73
C THR A 143 2.73 5.94 -28.79
N GLU A 144 3.93 5.75 -28.22
CA GLU A 144 4.53 4.43 -28.00
C GLU A 144 5.11 4.33 -26.58
N GLY A 145 5.00 3.17 -25.94
CA GLY A 145 5.30 3.01 -24.51
C GLY A 145 6.35 1.95 -24.20
N THR A 146 7.14 2.19 -23.17
CA THR A 146 8.01 1.16 -22.57
C THR A 146 7.84 1.16 -21.05
N THR A 147 7.89 -0.02 -20.44
CA THR A 147 7.78 -0.17 -18.99
C THR A 147 9.14 -0.50 -18.40
N SER A 148 9.48 0.12 -17.28
CA SER A 148 10.74 -0.12 -16.58
C SER A 148 10.80 -1.52 -15.96
N GLU A 149 11.98 -1.89 -15.47
CA GLU A 149 12.12 -2.91 -14.44
C GLU A 149 11.54 -2.38 -13.11
N THR A 150 11.57 -3.19 -12.06
CA THR A 150 11.11 -2.80 -10.73
C THR A 150 12.26 -2.33 -9.84
N ALA A 151 11.97 -1.38 -8.95
CA ALA A 151 12.78 -1.10 -7.76
C ALA A 151 12.02 -1.53 -6.51
N GLU A 152 12.71 -2.20 -5.60
CA GLU A 152 12.15 -2.58 -4.29
C GLU A 152 12.43 -1.48 -3.26
N VAL A 153 11.40 -1.11 -2.50
CA VAL A 153 11.48 -0.18 -1.38
C VAL A 153 10.89 -0.86 -0.16
N ILE A 154 11.72 -1.05 0.85
CA ILE A 154 11.35 -1.63 2.14
C ILE A 154 11.30 -0.48 3.14
N VAL A 155 10.12 -0.24 3.70
CA VAL A 155 9.93 0.68 4.82
C VAL A 155 9.81 -0.18 6.08
N ASN A 156 10.82 -0.09 6.94
CA ASN A 156 10.81 -0.71 8.25
C ASN A 156 10.14 0.24 9.24
N ASP A 157 9.35 -0.31 10.15
CA ASP A 157 8.98 0.43 11.34
C ASP A 157 10.21 0.50 12.25
N GLU A 158 10.87 1.66 12.30
CA GLU A 158 12.00 1.91 13.21
C GLU A 158 11.54 2.49 14.55
N GLU A 159 10.23 2.54 14.82
CA GLU A 159 9.69 2.70 16.17
C GLU A 159 9.25 1.34 16.72
N GLY A 160 10.16 0.37 16.65
CA GLY A 160 9.95 -0.98 17.16
C GLY A 160 10.98 -1.97 16.64
N ASP A 161 12.21 -1.90 17.16
CA ASP A 161 13.15 -3.01 17.04
C ASP A 161 12.57 -4.25 17.77
N VAL A 162 11.91 -5.14 17.02
CA VAL A 162 11.79 -6.57 17.30
C VAL A 162 11.51 -7.33 15.99
N VAL A 163 12.57 -7.66 15.26
CA VAL A 163 12.55 -8.85 14.42
C VAL A 163 12.91 -10.07 15.27
N ASN A 164 11.91 -10.80 15.76
CA ASN A 164 12.05 -12.26 15.85
C ASN A 164 10.68 -12.94 15.89
N ALA A 165 10.57 -14.04 15.16
CA ALA A 165 9.36 -14.82 14.99
C ALA A 165 8.93 -15.56 16.28
N GLU A 166 8.44 -14.83 17.29
CA GLU A 166 7.67 -15.30 18.47
C GLU A 166 6.77 -14.18 19.02
N ALA A 167 6.11 -13.40 18.15
CA ALA A 167 5.46 -12.14 18.52
C ALA A 167 4.33 -12.29 19.54
N GLY A 168 4.64 -12.07 20.82
CA GLY A 168 3.63 -11.85 21.85
C GLY A 168 3.16 -10.39 21.94
N GLN A 169 2.07 -10.17 22.65
CA GLN A 169 1.43 -8.88 22.89
C GLN A 169 1.44 -8.56 24.40
N TRP A 170 1.70 -7.30 24.72
CA TRP A 170 1.45 -6.79 26.06
C TRP A 170 -0.04 -6.72 26.32
N LYS A 171 -0.44 -7.15 27.51
CA LYS A 171 -1.81 -7.14 27.99
C LYS A 171 -1.86 -6.54 29.39
N GLN A 172 -2.97 -5.92 29.74
CA GLN A 172 -3.14 -5.27 31.04
C GLN A 172 -4.54 -5.50 31.60
N ASP A 173 -4.61 -5.67 32.92
CA ASP A 173 -5.84 -5.63 33.71
C ASP A 173 -5.62 -4.79 34.99
N ASP A 174 -6.59 -4.84 35.91
CA ASP A 174 -6.54 -4.10 37.18
C ASP A 174 -5.39 -4.53 38.11
N LYS A 175 -4.75 -5.68 37.86
CA LYS A 175 -3.65 -6.23 38.68
C LYS A 175 -2.28 -5.89 38.11
N GLY A 176 -2.16 -5.75 36.80
CA GLY A 176 -0.90 -5.36 36.16
C GLY A 176 -0.78 -5.75 34.71
N TRP A 177 0.45 -5.73 34.21
CA TRP A 177 0.79 -6.09 32.83
C TRP A 177 1.31 -7.52 32.75
N TRP A 178 0.94 -8.24 31.69
CA TRP A 178 1.55 -9.53 31.31
C TRP A 178 1.89 -9.55 29.82
N PHE A 179 2.70 -10.52 29.41
CA PHE A 179 3.05 -10.73 28.01
C PHE A 179 2.50 -12.06 27.51
N GLU A 180 1.59 -12.00 26.54
CA GLU A 180 0.93 -13.15 25.90
C GLU A 180 1.65 -13.47 24.59
N ASN A 181 2.23 -14.65 24.46
CA ASN A 181 2.89 -15.13 23.23
C ASN A 181 1.88 -15.29 22.07
N ALA A 182 2.38 -15.36 20.85
CA ALA A 182 1.57 -15.56 19.64
C ALA A 182 0.65 -16.80 19.67
N ASP A 183 1.05 -17.83 20.42
CA ASP A 183 0.31 -19.08 20.58
C ASP A 183 -0.81 -19.00 21.65
N GLY A 184 -0.99 -17.83 22.27
CA GLY A 184 -1.95 -17.59 23.35
C GLY A 184 -1.48 -18.03 24.74
N SER A 185 -0.27 -18.57 24.87
CA SER A 185 0.37 -18.77 26.18
C SER A 185 0.87 -17.44 26.74
N PHE A 186 1.25 -17.38 28.01
CA PHE A 186 1.83 -16.17 28.60
C PHE A 186 3.07 -16.47 29.44
N ILE A 187 3.95 -15.47 29.55
CA ILE A 187 5.19 -15.56 30.31
C ILE A 187 4.88 -15.52 31.81
N LYS A 188 5.46 -16.45 32.58
CA LYS A 188 5.36 -16.51 34.04
C LYS A 188 6.62 -17.11 34.65
N SER A 189 6.92 -16.72 35.89
CA SER A 189 8.05 -17.21 36.70
C SER A 189 9.40 -17.20 35.98
N GLN A 190 9.67 -16.19 35.16
CA GLN A 190 10.92 -16.12 34.41
C GLN A 190 11.27 -14.69 34.02
N TRP A 191 12.53 -14.48 33.67
CA TRP A 191 13.00 -13.31 32.96
C TRP A 191 12.71 -13.45 31.47
N LYS A 192 12.32 -12.35 30.82
CA LYS A 192 12.20 -12.28 29.36
C LYS A 192 12.70 -10.94 28.87
N GLU A 193 13.52 -10.98 27.83
CA GLU A 193 13.88 -9.80 27.07
C GLU A 193 12.81 -9.52 26.02
N ILE A 194 12.25 -8.31 26.06
CA ILE A 194 11.21 -7.84 25.14
C ILE A 194 11.65 -6.45 24.68
N GLN A 195 11.88 -6.28 23.37
CA GLN A 195 12.31 -5.00 22.78
C GLN A 195 13.57 -4.43 23.46
N GLY A 196 14.59 -5.28 23.66
CA GLY A 196 15.89 -4.89 24.24
C GLY A 196 15.86 -4.54 25.73
N LYS A 197 14.71 -4.74 26.40
CA LYS A 197 14.55 -4.53 27.84
C LYS A 197 14.26 -5.86 28.52
N TRP A 198 14.88 -6.07 29.67
CA TRP A 198 14.62 -7.24 30.51
C TRP A 198 13.44 -6.98 31.45
N TYR A 199 12.53 -7.95 31.54
CA TYR A 199 11.38 -7.94 32.45
C TYR A 199 11.39 -9.24 33.26
N ALA A 200 11.00 -9.15 34.53
CA ALA A 200 10.79 -10.32 35.38
C ALA A 200 9.29 -10.53 35.62
N PHE A 201 8.80 -11.75 35.39
CA PHE A 201 7.39 -12.09 35.57
C PHE A 201 7.20 -12.91 36.85
N ASP A 202 6.11 -12.64 37.58
CA ASP A 202 5.72 -13.38 38.77
C ASP A 202 5.08 -14.74 38.42
N GLU A 203 4.66 -15.49 39.44
CA GLU A 203 4.05 -16.82 39.27
C GLU A 203 2.69 -16.82 38.56
N ASN A 204 2.02 -15.67 38.56
CA ASN A 204 0.74 -15.45 37.89
C ASN A 204 0.93 -14.86 36.48
N GLY A 205 2.14 -14.50 36.11
CA GLY A 205 2.51 -13.94 34.81
C GLY A 205 2.46 -12.42 34.75
N TYR A 206 2.32 -11.70 35.87
CA TYR A 206 2.40 -10.25 35.89
C TYR A 206 3.84 -9.79 36.02
N ILE A 207 4.19 -8.65 35.40
CA ILE A 207 5.51 -8.05 35.56
C ILE A 207 5.78 -7.66 37.02
N ARG A 208 7.03 -7.77 37.44
CA ARG A 208 7.54 -7.26 38.71
C ARG A 208 8.01 -5.83 38.56
N THR A 209 7.88 -5.05 39.63
CA THR A 209 8.42 -3.69 39.77
C THR A 209 9.11 -3.56 41.13
N GLY A 210 10.08 -2.66 41.25
CA GLY A 210 10.90 -2.45 42.44
C GLY A 210 12.01 -3.48 42.61
N TRP A 211 12.55 -3.56 43.83
CA TRP A 211 13.60 -4.52 44.18
C TRP A 211 13.10 -5.97 44.09
N PHE A 212 13.83 -6.79 43.36
CA PHE A 212 13.55 -8.21 43.14
C PHE A 212 14.82 -9.04 43.35
N GLN A 213 14.72 -10.05 44.20
CA GLN A 213 15.79 -11.00 44.44
C GLN A 213 15.58 -12.26 43.59
N ASP A 214 16.56 -12.61 42.76
CA ASP A 214 16.59 -13.83 41.98
C ASP A 214 17.90 -14.59 42.27
N GLY A 215 17.78 -15.75 42.91
CA GLY A 215 18.91 -16.45 43.52
C GLY A 215 19.60 -15.60 44.60
N ASP A 216 20.92 -15.46 44.49
CA ASP A 216 21.75 -14.70 45.44
C ASP A 216 21.92 -13.22 45.03
N SER A 217 21.28 -12.78 43.94
CA SER A 217 21.45 -11.43 43.38
C SER A 217 20.18 -10.60 43.50
N TRP A 218 20.36 -9.29 43.74
CA TRP A 218 19.29 -8.30 43.73
C TRP A 218 19.30 -7.52 42.42
N TYR A 219 18.11 -7.25 41.91
CA TYR A 219 17.85 -6.46 40.71
C TYR A 219 16.80 -5.41 41.05
N TYR A 220 16.74 -4.35 40.25
CA TYR A 220 15.66 -3.36 40.35
C TYR A 220 14.89 -3.28 39.03
N LEU A 221 13.57 -3.43 39.10
CA LEU A 221 12.66 -3.26 37.98
C LEU A 221 12.01 -1.87 38.10
N ASN A 222 12.11 -1.04 37.07
CA ASN A 222 11.49 0.28 37.03
C ASN A 222 9.96 0.18 37.07
N GLU A 223 9.27 1.31 37.19
CA GLU A 223 7.79 1.36 37.19
C GLU A 223 7.17 0.80 35.91
N ASP A 224 7.87 0.90 34.77
CA ASP A 224 7.48 0.31 33.49
C ASP A 224 7.80 -1.20 33.39
N GLY A 225 8.34 -1.80 34.46
CA GLY A 225 8.73 -3.21 34.54
C GLY A 225 10.12 -3.52 33.97
N SER A 226 10.78 -2.57 33.33
CA SER A 226 12.10 -2.79 32.73
C SER A 226 13.20 -2.88 33.79
N MET A 227 14.16 -3.76 33.61
CA MET A 227 15.31 -3.90 34.50
C MET A 227 16.24 -2.69 34.39
N ALA A 228 16.59 -2.11 35.53
CA ALA A 228 17.65 -1.11 35.63
C ALA A 228 19.03 -1.77 35.57
N ALA A 229 19.97 -1.16 34.85
CA ALA A 229 21.37 -1.56 34.78
C ALA A 229 22.26 -0.32 34.60
N ASP A 230 23.53 -0.44 35.01
CA ASP A 230 24.55 0.60 34.91
C ASP A 230 24.13 1.95 35.52
N LYS A 231 23.55 1.89 36.73
CA LYS A 231 23.04 3.07 37.45
C LYS A 231 22.88 2.83 38.95
N ASP A 232 22.84 3.91 39.71
CA ASP A 232 22.48 3.87 41.13
C ASP A 232 20.96 3.97 41.33
N VAL A 233 20.43 3.13 42.23
CA VAL A 233 19.03 3.14 42.67
C VAL A 233 19.00 3.11 44.19
N GLU A 234 18.38 4.13 44.81
CA GLU A 234 18.24 4.23 46.28
C GLU A 234 19.55 4.10 47.07
N GLY A 235 20.69 4.47 46.45
CA GLY A 235 22.02 4.38 47.06
C GLY A 235 22.76 3.06 46.84
N TYR A 236 22.19 2.15 46.03
CA TYR A 236 22.80 0.89 45.62
C TYR A 236 23.19 0.94 44.13
N HIS A 237 24.39 0.47 43.79
CA HIS A 237 24.86 0.43 42.42
C HIS A 237 24.40 -0.84 41.72
N LEU A 238 23.84 -0.71 40.51
CA LEU A 238 23.52 -1.83 39.64
C LEU A 238 24.55 -1.88 38.51
N GLY A 239 25.25 -3.01 38.40
CA GLY A 239 26.21 -3.26 37.33
C GLY A 239 25.55 -3.33 35.95
N SER A 240 26.36 -3.51 34.91
CA SER A 240 25.88 -3.58 33.52
C SER A 240 24.96 -4.78 33.24
N ASP A 241 24.99 -5.81 34.08
CA ASP A 241 24.09 -6.97 34.02
C ASP A 241 22.84 -6.81 34.91
N GLY A 242 22.65 -5.63 35.50
CA GLY A 242 21.52 -5.29 36.37
C GLY A 242 21.62 -5.81 37.80
N LYS A 243 22.69 -6.53 38.14
CA LYS A 243 22.90 -7.02 39.51
C LYS A 243 23.38 -5.90 40.43
N MET A 244 22.86 -5.89 41.65
CA MET A 244 23.38 -5.05 42.71
C MET A 244 24.77 -5.49 43.15
N GLU A 245 25.69 -4.52 43.24
CA GLU A 245 27.08 -4.70 43.68
C GLU A 245 27.33 -4.17 45.10
#